data_AF-A0A7L8GE13-F1
#
_entry.id   AF-A0A7L8GE13-F1
#
_cell.length_a   1.000
_cell.length_b   1.000
_cell.length_c   1.000
_cell.angle_alpha   90.00
_cell.angle_beta   90.00
_cell.angle_gamma   90.00
#
_symmetry.space_group_name_H-M   'P 1'
#
loop_
_entity.id
_entity.type
_entity.pdbx_description
1 polymer ?
#
loop_
_entity_poly.entity_id
_entity_poly.type
_entity_poly.pdbx_seq_one_letter_code
_entity_poly.pdbx_strand_id
1 'polypeptide(L)'
;IPIKLNYFIPMMITIMMMNWMSLTPYIFSPSPHGLVIFMTAFPLWLSTEILRTKKNLSKRISEMLPTRTPIFLIPLMIPVEMVSLMIRPFTLTLRLSINIMAGTLITTLTTT
;
A
#
# COMPACT_ATOMS: atom_id res chain seq x y z
N ILE A 1 -10.86 -15.19 4.74
CA ILE A 1 -10.03 -15.18 5.96
C ILE A 1 -8.76 -16.02 5.73
N PRO A 2 -8.82 -17.29 5.28
CA PRO A 2 -7.59 -18.07 5.04
C PRO A 2 -6.71 -17.45 3.94
N ILE A 3 -7.34 -16.96 2.87
CA ILE A 3 -6.64 -16.31 1.74
C ILE A 3 -5.89 -15.06 2.18
N LYS A 4 -6.44 -14.26 3.12
CA LYS A 4 -5.79 -13.03 3.59
C LYS A 4 -4.51 -13.35 4.38
N LEU A 5 -4.49 -14.45 5.12
CA LEU A 5 -3.36 -14.83 5.97
C LEU A 5 -2.22 -15.46 5.15
N ASN A 6 -2.54 -16.32 4.17
CA ASN A 6 -1.53 -17.00 3.36
C ASN A 6 -0.68 -16.05 2.50
N TYR A 7 -1.23 -14.94 2.02
CA TYR A 7 -0.44 -13.94 1.28
C TYR A 7 0.31 -12.97 2.19
N PHE A 8 -0.19 -12.73 3.39
CA PHE A 8 0.38 -11.75 4.32
C PHE A 8 1.74 -12.19 4.89
N ILE A 9 1.85 -13.47 5.28
CA ILE A 9 3.08 -14.03 5.89
C ILE A 9 4.29 -13.92 4.95
N PRO A 10 4.27 -14.46 3.71
CA PRO A 10 5.42 -14.36 2.81
C PRO A 10 5.74 -12.91 2.45
N MET A 11 4.72 -12.05 2.26
CA MET A 11 4.95 -10.63 1.98
C MET A 11 5.62 -9.89 3.13
N MET A 12 5.18 -10.11 4.37
CA MET A 12 5.81 -9.51 5.54
C MET A 12 7.31 -9.87 5.61
N ILE A 13 7.64 -11.13 5.35
CA ILE A 13 9.03 -11.61 5.34
C ILE A 13 9.82 -10.92 4.21
N THR A 14 9.26 -10.83 2.99
CA THR A 14 9.95 -10.15 1.88
C THR A 14 10.23 -8.67 2.17
N ILE A 15 9.27 -7.96 2.75
CA ILE A 15 9.42 -6.54 3.13
C ILE A 15 10.48 -6.40 4.24
N MET A 16 10.49 -7.30 5.23
CA MET A 16 11.47 -7.28 6.31
C MET A 16 12.90 -7.50 5.78
N MET A 17 13.09 -8.47 4.88
CA MET A 17 14.39 -8.72 4.23
C MET A 17 14.87 -7.52 3.40
N MET A 18 13.96 -6.89 2.64
CA MET A 18 14.26 -5.69 1.85
C MET A 18 14.66 -4.49 2.72
N ASN A 19 14.03 -4.34 3.89
CA ASN A 19 14.37 -3.31 4.87
C ASN A 19 15.75 -3.57 5.50
N TRP A 20 16.03 -4.82 5.88
CA TRP A 20 17.31 -5.20 6.50
C TRP A 20 18.50 -4.98 5.57
N MET A 21 18.37 -5.39 4.31
CA MET A 21 19.41 -5.21 3.29
C MET A 21 19.66 -3.74 2.95
N SER A 22 18.74 -2.83 3.29
CA SER A 22 18.90 -1.40 3.08
C SER A 22 19.58 -0.67 4.24
N LEU A 23 19.63 -1.25 5.44
CA LEU A 23 20.30 -0.62 6.59
C LEU A 23 21.81 -0.83 6.58
N THR A 24 22.32 -1.81 5.84
CA THR A 24 23.75 -2.11 5.78
C THR A 24 24.48 -1.09 4.89
N PRO A 25 25.46 -0.34 5.42
CA PRO A 25 26.22 0.63 4.62
C PRO A 25 27.04 -0.09 3.54
N TYR A 26 27.27 0.60 2.42
CA TYR A 26 28.06 0.13 1.27
C TYR A 26 27.44 -0.98 0.38
N ILE A 27 26.16 -1.34 0.57
CA ILE A 27 25.44 -2.27 -0.33
C ILE A 27 24.48 -1.49 -1.23
N PHE A 28 24.62 -1.63 -2.56
CA PHE A 28 23.62 -1.14 -3.51
C PHE A 28 22.39 -2.03 -3.45
N SER A 29 21.45 -1.69 -2.56
CA SER A 29 20.15 -2.34 -2.52
C SER A 29 19.25 -1.78 -3.62
N PRO A 30 18.52 -2.62 -4.39
CA PRO A 30 17.52 -2.14 -5.35
C PRO A 30 16.24 -1.60 -4.68
N SER A 31 16.09 -1.74 -3.36
CA SER A 31 14.92 -1.30 -2.57
C SER A 31 14.54 0.20 -2.64
N PRO A 32 15.45 1.19 -2.81
CA PRO A 32 15.05 2.60 -2.86
C PRO A 32 14.33 2.97 -4.16
N HIS A 33 14.45 2.15 -5.22
CA HIS A 33 13.58 2.31 -6.38
C HIS A 33 12.15 1.96 -5.95
N GLY A 34 11.34 2.99 -5.69
CA GLY A 34 9.95 2.84 -5.22
C GLY A 34 9.09 1.92 -6.11
N LEU A 35 9.52 1.66 -7.34
CA LEU A 35 8.93 0.68 -8.25
C LEU A 35 8.96 -0.75 -7.69
N VAL A 36 10.05 -1.19 -7.05
CA VAL A 36 10.15 -2.55 -6.46
C VAL A 36 9.16 -2.72 -5.31
N ILE A 37 9.01 -1.68 -4.49
CA ILE A 37 8.04 -1.61 -3.39
C ILE A 37 6.61 -1.50 -3.94
N PHE A 38 6.40 -0.83 -5.06
CA PHE A 38 5.10 -0.76 -5.73
C PHE A 38 4.66 -2.12 -6.24
N MET A 39 5.56 -2.86 -6.91
CA MET A 39 5.28 -4.21 -7.43
C MET A 39 4.93 -5.21 -6.34
N THR A 40 5.44 -5.02 -5.11
CA THR A 40 5.04 -5.83 -3.96
C THR A 40 3.75 -5.32 -3.31
N ALA A 41 3.57 -4.01 -3.12
CA ALA A 41 2.36 -3.47 -2.48
C ALA A 41 1.08 -3.61 -3.33
N PHE A 42 1.19 -3.53 -4.66
CA PHE A 42 0.06 -3.51 -5.56
C PHE A 42 -0.76 -4.83 -5.56
N PRO A 43 -0.15 -6.04 -5.66
CA PRO A 43 -0.87 -7.31 -5.51
C PRO A 43 -1.61 -7.44 -4.17
N LEU A 44 -1.06 -6.91 -3.07
CA LEU A 44 -1.69 -6.97 -1.76
C LEU A 44 -2.97 -6.13 -1.73
N TRP A 45 -2.89 -4.89 -2.21
CA TRP A 45 -4.08 -4.05 -2.32
C TRP A 45 -5.12 -4.70 -3.24
N LEU A 46 -4.71 -5.12 -4.44
CA LEU A 46 -5.61 -5.63 -5.47
C LEU A 46 -6.32 -6.91 -5.03
N SER A 47 -5.61 -7.82 -4.35
CA SER A 47 -6.22 -9.04 -3.80
C SER A 47 -7.26 -8.74 -2.71
N THR A 48 -6.98 -7.80 -1.79
CA THR A 48 -7.95 -7.41 -0.76
C THR A 48 -9.16 -6.71 -1.35
N GLU A 49 -8.94 -5.89 -2.38
CA GLU A 49 -10.01 -5.17 -3.07
C GLU A 49 -10.91 -6.15 -3.83
N ILE A 50 -10.36 -7.12 -4.57
CA ILE A 50 -11.17 -8.16 -5.25
C ILE A 50 -11.96 -9.02 -4.25
N LEU A 51 -11.36 -9.41 -3.13
CA LEU A 51 -12.07 -10.20 -2.11
C LEU A 51 -13.22 -9.41 -1.48
N ARG A 52 -13.07 -8.09 -1.33
CA ARG A 52 -14.12 -7.21 -0.79
C ARG A 52 -15.30 -7.07 -1.74
N THR A 53 -15.07 -6.89 -3.05
CA THR A 53 -16.15 -6.86 -4.06
C THR A 53 -16.87 -8.20 -4.11
N LYS A 54 -16.13 -9.32 -4.14
CA LYS A 54 -16.72 -10.66 -4.30
C LYS A 54 -17.59 -11.09 -3.14
N LYS A 55 -17.26 -10.68 -1.90
CA LYS A 55 -18.02 -11.10 -0.72
C LYS A 55 -19.40 -10.46 -0.63
N ASN A 56 -19.51 -9.15 -0.89
CA ASN A 56 -20.77 -8.42 -0.85
C ASN A 56 -20.67 -7.15 -1.70
N LEU A 57 -21.26 -7.18 -2.90
CA LEU A 57 -21.29 -6.02 -3.79
C LEU A 57 -22.15 -4.89 -3.21
N SER A 58 -23.32 -5.24 -2.65
CA SER A 58 -24.25 -4.29 -2.02
C SER A 58 -23.62 -3.56 -0.84
N LYS A 59 -22.93 -4.30 0.03
CA LYS A 59 -22.21 -3.73 1.18
C LYS A 59 -21.10 -2.79 0.73
N ARG A 60 -20.37 -3.14 -0.34
CA ARG A 60 -19.31 -2.27 -0.86
C ARG A 60 -19.84 -0.97 -1.46
N ILE A 61 -20.95 -1.01 -2.19
CA ILE A 61 -21.59 0.21 -2.71
C ILE A 61 -22.10 1.08 -1.56
N SER A 62 -22.63 0.47 -0.48
CA SER A 62 -23.01 1.22 0.71
C SER A 62 -21.82 1.78 1.50
N GLU A 63 -20.66 1.12 1.48
CA GLU A 63 -19.44 1.66 2.11
C GLU A 63 -18.84 2.82 1.32
N MET A 64 -19.11 2.90 0.01
CA MET A 64 -18.70 4.05 -0.82
C MET A 64 -19.53 5.31 -0.51
N LEU A 65 -20.64 5.18 0.21
CA LEU A 65 -21.56 6.26 0.56
C LEU A 65 -21.81 6.23 2.07
N PRO A 66 -21.15 7.09 2.87
CA PRO A 66 -21.39 7.15 4.30
C PRO A 66 -22.88 7.43 4.54
N THR A 67 -23.43 6.71 5.51
CA THR A 67 -24.86 6.55 5.83
C THR A 67 -25.61 7.85 6.18
N ARG A 68 -24.97 9.02 6.03
CA ARG A 68 -25.51 10.33 6.37
C ARG A 68 -25.21 11.41 5.32
N THR A 69 -25.01 11.05 4.06
CA THR A 69 -24.84 12.05 2.99
C THR A 69 -26.19 12.55 2.47
N PRO A 70 -26.43 13.88 2.42
CA PRO A 70 -27.63 14.43 1.80
C PRO A 70 -27.65 14.06 0.31
N ILE A 71 -28.85 13.76 -0.23
CA ILE A 71 -29.04 13.19 -1.57
C ILE A 71 -28.35 14.00 -2.68
N PHE A 72 -28.19 15.30 -2.46
CA PHE A 72 -27.58 16.24 -3.40
C PHE A 72 -26.05 16.09 -3.52
N LEU A 73 -25.35 15.67 -2.46
CA LEU A 73 -23.88 15.50 -2.48
C LEU A 73 -23.43 14.12 -2.99
N ILE A 74 -24.33 13.14 -3.02
CA ILE A 74 -24.08 11.77 -3.48
C ILE A 74 -23.34 11.70 -4.82
N PRO A 75 -23.76 12.40 -5.89
CA PRO A 75 -23.09 12.30 -7.19
C PRO A 75 -21.66 12.84 -7.17
N LEU A 76 -21.33 13.80 -6.30
CA LEU A 76 -19.98 14.36 -6.20
C LEU A 76 -19.06 13.48 -5.34
N MET A 77 -19.62 12.75 -4.39
CA MET A 77 -18.84 11.90 -3.49
C MET A 77 -18.29 10.63 -4.15
N ILE A 78 -19.03 10.02 -5.08
CA ILE A 78 -18.64 8.77 -5.75
C ILE A 78 -17.29 8.90 -6.48
N PRO A 79 -17.02 9.95 -7.30
CA PRO A 79 -15.71 10.16 -7.91
C PRO A 79 -14.58 10.31 -6.90
N VAL A 80 -14.81 11.01 -5.79
CA VAL A 80 -13.79 11.24 -4.76
C VAL A 80 -13.43 9.93 -4.07
N GLU A 81 -14.42 9.11 -3.73
CA GLU A 81 -14.17 7.80 -3.13
C GLU A 81 -13.45 6.84 -4.09
N MET A 82 -13.74 6.91 -5.40
CA MET A 82 -12.99 6.18 -6.43
C MET A 82 -11.52 6.61 -6.48
N VAL A 83 -11.23 7.90 -6.40
CA VAL A 83 -9.86 8.42 -6.34
C VAL A 83 -9.17 7.98 -5.04
N SER A 84 -9.86 8.06 -3.89
CA SER A 84 -9.35 7.58 -2.60
C SER A 84 -8.98 6.10 -2.62
N LEU A 85 -9.80 5.27 -3.30
CA LEU A 85 -9.52 3.86 -3.50
C LEU A 85 -8.21 3.62 -4.26
N MET A 86 -7.97 4.41 -5.31
CA MET A 86 -6.78 4.32 -6.15
C MET A 86 -5.52 4.86 -5.47
N ILE A 87 -5.64 5.85 -4.59
CA ILE A 87 -4.51 6.41 -3.83
C ILE A 87 -4.03 5.45 -2.73
N ARG A 88 -4.90 4.55 -2.23
CA ARG A 88 -4.56 3.61 -1.15
C ARG A 88 -3.30 2.76 -1.41
N PRO A 89 -3.11 2.07 -2.55
CA PRO A 89 -1.87 1.34 -2.83
C PRO A 89 -0.66 2.28 -2.92
N PHE A 90 -0.81 3.46 -3.52
CA PHE A 90 0.26 4.46 -3.62
C PHE A 90 0.75 4.91 -2.25
N THR A 91 -0.15 5.23 -1.32
CA THR A 91 0.22 5.65 0.04
C THR A 91 0.98 4.57 0.80
N LEU A 92 0.63 3.29 0.59
CA LEU A 92 1.32 2.16 1.21
C LEU A 92 2.76 2.04 0.69
N THR A 93 2.94 2.17 -0.63
CA THR A 93 4.25 2.15 -1.28
C THR A 93 5.13 3.32 -0.85
N LEU A 94 4.61 4.55 -0.92
CA LEU A 94 5.36 5.76 -0.58
C LEU A 94 5.82 5.75 0.87
N ARG A 95 4.96 5.28 1.79
CA ARG A 95 5.32 5.16 3.20
C ARG A 95 6.55 4.28 3.40
N LEU A 96 6.62 3.15 2.72
CA LEU A 96 7.74 2.23 2.87
C LEU A 96 8.98 2.75 2.14
N SER A 97 8.84 3.28 0.92
CA SER A 97 9.97 3.77 0.12
C SER A 97 10.65 4.98 0.72
N ILE A 98 9.87 5.95 1.25
CA ILE A 98 10.42 7.14 1.91
C ILE A 98 11.20 6.74 3.16
N ASN A 99 10.69 5.79 3.96
CA ASN A 99 11.39 5.34 5.16
C ASN A 99 12.73 4.66 4.85
N ILE A 100 12.77 3.84 3.80
CA ILE A 100 14.01 3.16 3.34
C ILE A 100 15.00 4.19 2.78
N MET A 101 14.53 5.12 1.95
CA MET A 101 15.38 6.14 1.32
C MET A 101 15.91 7.15 2.35
N ALA A 102 15.11 7.55 3.33
CA ALA A 102 15.59 8.39 4.43
C ALA A 102 16.68 7.68 5.24
N GLY A 103 16.52 6.38 5.50
CA GLY A 103 17.52 5.58 6.21
C GLY A 103 18.86 5.51 5.47
N THR A 104 18.85 5.20 4.17
CA THR A 104 20.08 5.17 3.36
C THR A 104 20.73 6.53 3.20
N LEU A 105 19.93 7.60 3.07
CA LEU A 105 20.45 8.96 3.02
C LEU A 105 21.13 9.37 4.33
N ILE A 106 20.56 9.02 5.49
CA ILE A 106 21.17 9.34 6.78
C ILE A 106 22.48 8.56 6.98
N THR A 107 22.52 7.26 6.66
CA THR A 107 23.73 6.45 6.84
C THR A 107 24.84 6.87 5.88
N THR A 108 24.52 7.19 4.63
CA THR A 108 25.52 7.71 3.69
C THR A 108 26.10 9.04 4.18
N LEU A 109 25.26 10.02 4.55
CA LEU A 109 25.72 11.33 5.02
C LEU A 109 26.49 11.31 6.36
N THR A 110 26.29 10.30 7.20
CA THR A 110 27.00 10.20 8.49
C THR A 110 28.29 9.39 8.39
N THR A 111 28.42 8.55 7.35
CA THR A 111 29.61 7.71 7.12
C THR A 111 30.60 8.32 6.13
N THR A 112 30.16 9.25 5.28
CA THR A 112 31.02 10.11 4.44
C THR A 112 31.37 11.41 5.15
#